data_AF-A0A4P5UR51-F1
#
_entry.id   AF-A0A4P5UR51-F1
#
_cell.length_a   1.000
_cell.length_b   1.000
_cell.length_c   1.000
_cell.angle_alpha   90.00
_cell.angle_beta   90.00
_cell.angle_gamma   90.00
#
_symmetry.space_group_name_H-M   'P 1'
#
loop_
_entity.id
_entity.type
_entity.pdbx_description
1 polymer ?
#
loop_
_entity_poly.entity_id
_entity_poly.type
_entity_poly.pdbx_seq_one_letter_code
_entity_poly.pdbx_strand_id
1 'polypeptide(L)'
;MRFSLLLILIAQLFMFASCSSDWSNDDEEFAQTYARILIAREKFPDTAQGNAEVLRIIKEGGMEEPEFRQKFMSYSQKPEKLRAIMDTVHTRIRLKRVPIQ
;
A
#
# COMPACT_ATOMS: atom_id res chain seq x y z
N MET A 1 -9.24 39.82 23.58
CA MET A 1 -9.80 38.46 23.78
C MET A 1 -10.50 37.91 22.53
N ARG A 2 -11.43 38.65 21.88
CA ARG A 2 -12.13 38.16 20.66
C ARG A 2 -11.21 37.89 19.46
N PHE A 3 -10.22 38.75 19.21
CA PHE A 3 -9.21 38.55 18.16
C PHE A 3 -8.26 37.38 18.44
N SER A 4 -7.87 37.17 19.70
CA SER A 4 -6.99 36.07 20.10
C SER A 4 -7.66 34.70 19.94
N LEU A 5 -8.96 34.60 20.22
CA LEU A 5 -9.76 33.40 19.97
C LEU A 5 -9.86 33.08 18.46
N LEU A 6 -9.97 34.11 17.62
CA LEU A 6 -10.05 33.95 16.17
C LEU A 6 -8.72 33.43 15.58
N LEU A 7 -7.58 33.92 16.09
CA LEU A 7 -6.26 33.44 15.71
C LEU A 7 -6.01 31.98 16.12
N ILE A 8 -6.48 31.58 17.31
CA ILE A 8 -6.38 30.19 17.77
C ILE A 8 -7.23 29.28 16.87
N LEU A 9 -8.45 29.71 16.50
CA LEU A 9 -9.33 28.93 15.62
C LEU A 9 -8.73 28.74 14.22
N ILE A 10 -8.09 29.78 13.66
CA ILE A 10 -7.40 29.71 12.36
C ILE A 10 -6.18 28.78 12.45
N ALA A 11 -5.40 28.87 13.53
CA ALA A 11 -4.26 27.99 13.76
C ALA A 11 -4.65 26.52 13.87
N GLN A 12 -5.79 26.21 14.49
CA GLN A 12 -6.34 24.86 14.55
C GLN A 12 -6.76 24.35 13.16
N LEU A 13 -7.32 25.21 12.31
CA LEU A 13 -7.73 24.84 10.95
C LEU A 13 -6.53 24.44 10.06
N PHE A 14 -5.37 25.10 10.22
CA PHE A 14 -4.14 24.76 9.49
C PHE A 14 -3.55 23.41 9.92
N MET A 15 -3.79 22.95 11.16
CA MET A 15 -3.29 21.64 11.61
C MET A 15 -4.02 20.46 10.96
N PHE A 16 -5.27 20.64 10.51
CA PHE A 16 -6.03 19.59 9.82
C PHE A 16 -5.77 19.54 8.30
N ALA A 17 -5.15 20.57 7.72
CA ALA A 17 -4.87 20.63 6.28
C ALA A 17 -3.69 19.73 5.84
N SER A 18 -2.90 19.20 6.77
CA SER A 18 -1.78 18.28 6.45
C SER A 18 -2.24 16.82 6.26
N CYS A 19 -3.54 16.53 6.34
CA CYS A 19 -4.08 15.20 6.08
C CYS A 19 -4.41 15.03 4.59
N SER A 20 -3.43 15.24 3.70
CA SER A 20 -3.58 14.88 2.29
C SER A 20 -3.25 13.40 2.14
N SER A 21 -4.25 12.53 2.28
CA SER A 21 -4.07 11.14 1.86
C SER A 21 -3.97 11.13 0.32
N ASP A 22 -2.75 11.19 -0.21
CA ASP A 22 -2.42 10.94 -1.62
C ASP A 22 -2.64 9.45 -1.95
N TRP A 23 -3.68 8.82 -1.39
CA TRP A 23 -3.99 7.40 -1.54
C TRP A 23 -5.06 7.23 -2.61
N SER A 24 -4.68 6.53 -3.67
CA SER A 24 -5.51 6.23 -4.82
C SER A 24 -5.96 4.77 -4.82
N ASN A 25 -6.95 4.45 -5.65
CA ASN A 25 -7.34 3.06 -5.89
C ASN A 25 -6.18 2.23 -6.45
N ASP A 26 -5.34 2.82 -7.28
CA ASP A 26 -4.15 2.18 -7.84
C ASP A 26 -3.15 1.73 -6.76
N ASP A 27 -3.06 2.46 -5.65
CA ASP A 27 -2.22 2.10 -4.50
C ASP A 27 -2.81 0.93 -3.72
N GLU A 28 -4.14 0.95 -3.54
CA GLU A 28 -4.91 -0.09 -2.89
C GLU A 28 -4.78 -1.42 -3.66
N GLU A 29 -4.96 -1.39 -4.98
CA GLU A 29 -4.84 -2.56 -5.86
C GLU A 29 -3.39 -3.09 -5.89
N PHE A 30 -2.41 -2.20 -5.93
CA PHE A 30 -1.00 -2.59 -5.87
C PHE A 30 -0.67 -3.26 -4.54
N ALA A 31 -1.07 -2.67 -3.41
CA ALA A 31 -0.84 -3.22 -2.08
C ALA A 31 -1.53 -4.60 -1.92
N GLN A 32 -2.75 -4.75 -2.44
CA GLN A 32 -3.45 -6.03 -2.44
C GLN A 32 -2.72 -7.08 -3.28
N THR A 33 -2.25 -6.73 -4.47
CA THR A 33 -1.50 -7.63 -5.34
C THR A 33 -0.18 -8.03 -4.69
N TYR A 34 0.55 -7.08 -4.12
CA TYR A 34 1.84 -7.35 -3.49
C TYR A 34 1.70 -8.22 -2.23
N ALA A 35 0.66 -8.02 -1.42
CA ALA A 35 0.35 -8.90 -0.29
C ALA A 35 0.15 -10.37 -0.73
N ARG A 36 -0.54 -10.59 -1.85
CA ARG A 36 -0.74 -11.93 -2.41
C ARG A 36 0.57 -12.55 -2.88
N ILE A 37 1.44 -11.77 -3.51
CA ILE A 37 2.78 -12.20 -3.92
C ILE A 37 3.61 -12.67 -2.72
N LEU A 38 3.62 -11.89 -1.63
CA LEU A 38 4.38 -12.25 -0.42
C LEU A 38 3.86 -13.55 0.22
N ILE A 39 2.54 -13.74 0.27
CA ILE A 39 1.94 -14.99 0.75
C ILE A 39 2.31 -16.17 -0.16
N ALA A 40 2.32 -15.98 -1.48
CA ALA A 40 2.73 -17.02 -2.42
C ALA A 40 4.22 -17.40 -2.26
N ARG A 41 5.10 -16.40 -2.06
CA ARG A 41 6.54 -16.62 -1.85
C ARG A 41 6.84 -17.29 -0.51
N GLU A 42 6.03 -17.03 0.52
CA GLU A 42 6.08 -17.76 1.79
C GLU A 42 5.73 -19.25 1.61
N LYS A 43 4.74 -19.55 0.76
CA LYS A 43 4.30 -20.93 0.47
C LYS A 43 5.23 -21.70 -0.49
N PHE A 44 5.79 -21.00 -1.48
CA PHE A 44 6.63 -21.60 -2.53
C PHE A 44 7.97 -20.85 -2.67
N PRO A 45 8.93 -21.05 -1.75
CA PRO A 45 10.21 -20.35 -1.78
C PRO A 45 11.06 -20.76 -2.99
N ASP A 46 11.52 -19.80 -3.79
CA ASP A 46 12.52 -19.96 -4.86
C ASP A 46 12.34 -21.15 -5.81
N THR A 47 11.08 -21.48 -6.12
CA THR A 47 10.73 -22.53 -7.08
C THR A 47 10.21 -21.95 -8.40
N ALA A 48 10.32 -22.72 -9.47
CA ALA A 48 9.66 -22.40 -10.74
C ALA A 48 8.13 -22.26 -10.58
N GLN A 49 7.54 -23.07 -9.69
CA GLN A 49 6.13 -22.96 -9.32
C GLN A 49 5.82 -21.62 -8.66
N GLY A 50 6.65 -21.15 -7.72
CA GLY A 50 6.51 -19.83 -7.11
C GLY A 50 6.60 -18.70 -8.12
N ASN A 51 7.50 -18.81 -9.11
CA ASN A 51 7.59 -17.82 -10.19
C ASN A 51 6.32 -17.78 -11.05
N ALA A 52 5.79 -18.94 -11.45
CA ALA A 52 4.54 -19.02 -12.21
C ALA A 52 3.36 -18.43 -11.43
N GLU A 53 3.30 -18.72 -10.12
CA GLU A 53 2.25 -18.21 -9.24
C GLU A 53 2.31 -16.68 -9.08
N VAL A 54 3.52 -16.11 -8.94
CA VAL A 54 3.70 -14.66 -8.88
C VAL A 54 3.26 -13.98 -10.17
N LEU A 55 3.61 -14.53 -11.33
CA LEU A 55 3.17 -14.00 -12.63
C LEU A 55 1.64 -14.05 -12.77
N ARG A 56 1.01 -15.15 -12.33
CA ARG A 56 -0.45 -15.28 -12.30
C ARG A 56 -1.09 -14.21 -11.41
N ILE A 57 -0.56 -13.99 -10.21
CA ILE A 57 -1.08 -13.00 -9.26
C ILE A 57 -0.97 -11.57 -9.82
N ILE A 58 0.16 -11.23 -10.45
CA ILE A 58 0.36 -9.90 -11.08
C ILE A 58 -0.68 -9.70 -12.19
N LYS A 59 -0.86 -10.69 -13.05
CA LYS A 59 -1.84 -10.65 -14.15
C LYS A 59 -3.27 -10.52 -13.65
N GLU A 60 -3.64 -11.21 -12.58
CA GLU A 60 -4.96 -11.06 -11.93
C GLU A 60 -5.17 -9.69 -11.28
N GLY A 61 -4.08 -8.99 -10.96
CA GLY A 61 -4.11 -7.58 -10.55
C GLY A 61 -4.18 -6.61 -11.73
N GLY A 62 -4.34 -7.08 -12.97
CA GLY A 62 -4.51 -6.23 -14.14
C GLY A 62 -3.22 -5.60 -14.69
N MET A 63 -2.05 -6.10 -14.26
CA MET A 63 -0.74 -5.60 -14.71
C MET A 63 0.10 -6.74 -15.30
N GLU A 64 1.09 -6.39 -16.11
CA GLU A 64 2.18 -7.30 -16.47
C GLU A 64 3.39 -7.13 -15.54
N GLU A 65 4.28 -8.12 -15.48
CA GLU A 65 5.45 -8.10 -14.56
C GLU A 65 6.33 -6.85 -14.71
N PRO A 66 6.69 -6.39 -15.93
CA PRO A 66 7.51 -5.20 -16.10
C PRO A 66 6.84 -3.93 -15.54
N GLU A 67 5.51 -3.82 -15.69
CA GLU A 67 4.72 -2.69 -15.19
C GLU A 67 4.66 -2.72 -13.66
N PHE A 68 4.42 -3.89 -13.07
CA PHE A 68 4.44 -4.09 -11.63
C PHE A 68 5.79 -3.68 -11.04
N ARG A 69 6.89 -4.12 -11.66
CA ARG A 69 8.25 -3.77 -11.26
C ARG A 69 8.48 -2.26 -11.35
N GLN A 70 8.09 -1.63 -12.45
CA GLN A 70 8.24 -0.19 -12.63
C GLN A 70 7.45 0.59 -11.57
N LYS A 71 6.23 0.16 -11.25
CA LYS A 71 5.38 0.75 -10.22
C LYS A 71 5.99 0.61 -8.83
N PHE A 72 6.53 -0.56 -8.49
CA PHE A 72 7.30 -0.75 -7.26
C PHE A 72 8.50 0.22 -7.17
N MET A 73 9.27 0.34 -8.26
CA MET A 73 10.42 1.25 -8.30
C MET A 73 9.99 2.71 -8.13
N SER A 74 8.88 3.12 -8.74
CA SER A 74 8.29 4.45 -8.55
C SER A 74 7.92 4.72 -7.08
N TYR A 75 7.27 3.76 -6.40
CA TYR A 75 6.99 3.89 -4.97
C TYR A 75 8.26 3.93 -4.12
N SER A 76 9.30 3.16 -4.48
CA SER A 76 10.56 3.12 -3.74
C SER A 76 11.31 4.47 -3.71
N GLN A 77 11.07 5.33 -4.70
CA GLN A 77 11.62 6.68 -4.76
C GLN A 77 10.90 7.66 -3.81
N LYS A 78 9.77 7.26 -3.22
CA LYS A 78 8.94 8.06 -2.31
C LYS A 78 8.80 7.34 -0.96
N PRO A 79 9.73 7.56 -0.01
CA PRO A 79 9.79 6.76 1.24
C PRO A 79 8.48 6.72 2.04
N GLU A 80 7.80 7.85 2.17
CA GLU A 80 6.51 7.93 2.88
C GLU A 80 5.41 7.12 2.18
N LYS A 81 5.39 7.16 0.84
CA LYS A 81 4.44 6.41 0.03
C LYS A 81 4.70 4.90 0.14
N LEU A 82 5.96 4.48 0.04
CA LEU A 82 6.34 3.09 0.21
C LEU A 82 5.97 2.58 1.60
N ARG A 83 6.23 3.37 2.66
CA ARG A 83 5.83 3.03 4.03
C ARG A 83 4.33 2.75 4.11
N ALA A 84 3.50 3.66 3.60
CA ALA A 84 2.04 3.49 3.59
C ALA A 84 1.57 2.23 2.82
N ILE A 85 2.20 1.94 1.67
CA ILE A 85 1.95 0.71 0.89
C ILE A 85 2.28 -0.53 1.72
N MET A 86 3.47 -0.55 2.34
CA MET A 86 3.93 -1.69 3.15
C MET A 86 3.05 -1.90 4.39
N ASP A 87 2.67 -0.84 5.10
CA ASP A 87 1.76 -0.92 6.25
C ASP A 87 0.40 -1.54 5.85
N THR A 88 -0.11 -1.16 4.68
CA THR A 88 -1.32 -1.74 4.10
C THR A 88 -1.12 -3.22 3.74
N VAL A 89 0.00 -3.57 3.10
CA VAL A 89 0.36 -4.96 2.77
C VAL A 89 0.40 -5.83 4.03
N HIS A 90 1.10 -5.38 5.08
CA HIS A 90 1.18 -6.09 6.36
C HIS A 90 -0.20 -6.27 7.00
N THR A 91 -1.02 -5.22 6.98
CA THR A 91 -2.39 -5.28 7.50
C THR A 91 -3.23 -6.32 6.76
N ARG A 92 -3.17 -6.36 5.43
CA ARG A 92 -3.89 -7.36 4.62
C ARG A 92 -3.41 -8.78 4.88
N ILE A 93 -2.10 -8.99 4.97
CA ILE A 93 -1.52 -10.30 5.30
C ILE A 93 -2.04 -10.75 6.67
N ARG A 94 -2.04 -9.85 7.67
CA ARG A 94 -2.58 -10.14 9.00
C ARG A 94 -4.05 -10.56 8.93
N LEU A 95 -4.89 -9.78 8.25
CA LEU A 95 -6.32 -10.08 8.11
C LEU A 95 -6.59 -11.41 7.39
N LYS A 96 -5.80 -11.76 6.37
CA LYS A 96 -5.93 -13.05 5.68
C LYS A 96 -5.47 -14.25 6.51
N ARG A 97 -4.58 -14.05 7.48
CA ARG A 97 -4.09 -15.10 8.38
C ARG A 97 -4.99 -15.31 9.60
N VAL A 98 -5.75 -14.30 10.01
CA VAL A 98 -6.68 -14.42 11.15
C VAL A 98 -7.94 -15.16 10.67
N PRO A 99 -8.26 -16.35 11.20
CA PRO A 99 -9.56 -16.95 10.93
C PRO A 99 -10.64 -16.02 11.49
N ILE A 100 -11.61 -15.63 10.66
CA ILE A 100 -12.81 -14.95 11.15
C ILE A 100 -13.51 -15.94 12.07
N GLN A 101 -13.44 -15.67 13.38
CA GLN A 101 -14.17 -16.41 14.41
C GLN A 101 -15.67 -16.09 14.31
#